data_AF-A0A080LV47-F1
#
_entry.id   AF-A0A080LV47-F1
#
_cell.length_a   1.000
_cell.length_b   1.000
_cell.length_c   1.000
_cell.angle_alpha   90.00
_cell.angle_beta   90.00
_cell.angle_gamma   90.00
#
_symmetry.space_group_name_H-M   'P 1'
#
loop_
_entity.id
_entity.type
_entity.pdbx_description
1 polymer ?
#
loop_
_entity_poly.entity_id
_entity_poly.type
_entity_poly.pdbx_seq_one_letter_code
_entity_poly.pdbx_strand_id
1 'polypeptide(L)'
;MPTNLYGLGDHYDLQNSHVIPAMIRKLHLAKLAAARNWPAIEQDETRNGPIPQELKRQLHDTCTLQLEPCLTLWGTGTPMREFLYVDDMAEASVQVMNLAPATYQAHTRPMLSHINVGSGEELTIRQLAETVAHVIGYPGRIEFDPSQPDGTPRKLMDVSRLHALGCRAKVSLKEGLARAYTDFLAREADA
;
A
#
# COMPACT_ATOMS: atom_id res chain seq x y z
N MET A 1 -2.84 -16.48 10.02
CA MET A 1 -1.99 -15.97 8.91
C MET A 1 -2.51 -14.60 8.55
N PRO A 2 -1.65 -13.56 8.54
CA PRO A 2 -2.06 -12.22 8.12
C PRO A 2 -2.19 -12.10 6.60
N THR A 3 -3.04 -11.19 6.16
CA THR A 3 -3.06 -10.69 4.77
C THR A 3 -1.88 -9.74 4.52
N ASN A 4 -1.85 -9.03 3.39
CA ASN A 4 -0.77 -8.06 3.14
C ASN A 4 -0.85 -6.92 4.18
N LEU A 5 0.27 -6.68 4.88
CA LEU A 5 0.36 -5.63 5.90
C LEU A 5 0.96 -4.36 5.30
N TYR A 6 0.60 -3.23 5.90
CA TYR A 6 1.20 -1.92 5.62
C TYR A 6 1.03 -1.00 6.83
N GLY A 7 1.83 0.05 6.93
CA GLY A 7 1.67 1.05 7.97
C GLY A 7 2.89 1.90 8.22
N LEU A 8 2.98 2.42 9.45
CA LEU A 8 4.14 3.19 9.90
C LEU A 8 5.38 2.30 9.89
N GLY A 9 6.52 2.83 9.44
CA GLY A 9 7.74 2.01 9.38
C GLY A 9 8.00 1.37 8.02
N ASP A 10 7.09 1.48 7.05
CA ASP A 10 7.29 0.86 5.74
C ASP A 10 8.56 1.38 5.05
N HIS A 11 9.14 0.52 4.21
CA HIS A 11 10.33 0.83 3.43
C HIS A 11 9.92 1.25 2.01
N TYR A 12 10.46 2.37 1.52
CA TYR A 12 10.01 3.03 0.28
C TYR A 12 10.98 2.86 -0.90
N ASP A 13 11.94 1.94 -0.83
CA ASP A 13 12.78 1.59 -1.99
C ASP A 13 11.95 0.93 -3.09
N LEU A 14 11.93 1.51 -4.29
CA LEU A 14 11.12 1.02 -5.42
C LEU A 14 11.53 -0.37 -5.94
N GLN A 15 12.70 -0.89 -5.54
CA GLN A 15 13.15 -2.24 -5.89
C GLN A 15 12.75 -3.28 -4.85
N ASN A 16 12.69 -2.88 -3.57
CA ASN A 16 12.57 -3.81 -2.43
C ASN A 16 11.27 -3.64 -1.63
N SER A 17 10.48 -2.62 -1.93
CA SER A 17 9.23 -2.33 -1.24
C SER A 17 8.06 -3.15 -1.79
N HIS A 18 7.04 -3.35 -0.95
CA HIS A 18 5.77 -3.92 -1.38
C HIS A 18 4.88 -2.85 -2.04
N VAL A 19 3.73 -3.29 -2.53
CA VAL A 19 2.88 -2.49 -3.42
C VAL A 19 2.45 -1.13 -2.86
N ILE A 20 2.09 -1.01 -1.58
CA ILE A 20 1.63 0.26 -0.98
C ILE A 20 2.75 1.32 -0.91
N PRO A 21 3.90 1.08 -0.26
CA PRO A 21 4.99 2.05 -0.22
C PRO A 21 5.53 2.39 -1.61
N ALA A 22 5.65 1.41 -2.51
CA ALA A 22 6.00 1.67 -3.90
C ALA A 22 4.99 2.60 -4.59
N MET A 23 3.69 2.37 -4.40
CA MET A 23 2.62 3.19 -4.97
C MET A 23 2.65 4.61 -4.41
N ILE A 24 2.79 4.74 -3.08
CA ILE A 24 2.90 6.04 -2.39
C ILE A 24 4.06 6.84 -2.97
N ARG A 25 5.26 6.23 -3.04
CA ARG A 25 6.45 6.93 -3.53
C ARG A 25 6.33 7.31 -5.00
N LYS A 26 5.85 6.42 -5.87
CA LYS A 26 5.65 6.72 -7.31
C LYS A 26 4.72 7.92 -7.51
N LEU A 27 3.60 7.96 -6.79
CA LEU A 27 2.64 9.06 -6.88
C LEU A 27 3.14 10.34 -6.22
N HIS A 28 3.92 10.24 -5.14
CA HIS A 28 4.58 11.38 -4.54
C HIS A 28 5.59 12.03 -5.50
N LEU A 29 6.47 11.22 -6.11
CA LEU A 29 7.40 11.67 -7.14
C LEU A 29 6.67 12.31 -8.33
N ALA A 30 5.57 11.70 -8.79
CA ALA A 30 4.75 12.26 -9.86
C ALA A 30 4.12 13.62 -9.47
N LYS A 31 3.71 13.79 -8.20
CA LYS A 31 3.25 15.07 -7.67
C LYS A 31 4.35 16.12 -7.64
N LEU A 32 5.56 15.77 -7.21
CA LEU A 32 6.72 16.68 -7.27
C LEU A 32 7.03 17.08 -8.73
N ALA A 33 6.91 16.13 -9.66
CA ALA A 33 7.14 16.40 -11.07
C ALA A 33 6.08 17.33 -11.67
N ALA A 34 4.82 17.15 -11.29
CA ALA A 34 3.74 18.07 -11.64
C ALA A 34 3.97 19.48 -11.09
N ALA A 35 4.54 19.59 -9.88
CA ALA A 35 4.94 20.85 -9.26
C ALA A 35 6.28 21.41 -9.77
N ARG A 36 6.90 20.76 -10.77
CA ARG A 36 8.20 21.18 -11.37
C ARG A 36 9.35 21.23 -10.36
N ASN A 37 9.27 20.42 -9.31
CA ASN A 37 10.27 20.38 -8.24
C ASN A 37 11.25 19.22 -8.45
N TRP A 38 12.10 19.33 -9.48
CA TRP A 38 13.14 18.34 -9.75
C TRP A 38 14.15 18.18 -8.61
N PRO A 39 14.62 19.25 -7.93
CA PRO A 39 15.54 19.09 -6.79
C PRO A 39 14.98 18.20 -5.67
N ALA A 40 13.68 18.28 -5.37
CA ALA A 40 13.05 17.40 -4.40
C ALA A 40 13.01 15.93 -4.85
N ILE A 41 12.90 15.66 -6.16
CA ILE A 41 12.95 14.30 -6.71
C ILE A 41 14.37 13.72 -6.56
N GLU A 42 15.40 14.52 -6.80
CA GLU A 42 16.80 14.09 -6.58
C GLU A 42 17.07 13.81 -5.10
N GLN A 43 16.54 14.66 -4.22
CA GLN A 43 16.61 14.45 -2.78
C GLN A 43 15.89 13.14 -2.36
N ASP A 44 14.68 12.89 -2.85
CA ASP A 44 13.97 11.61 -2.61
C ASP A 44 14.80 10.41 -3.08
N GLU A 45 15.39 10.48 -4.27
CA GLU A 45 16.19 9.37 -4.81
C GLU A 45 17.42 9.05 -3.95
N THR A 46 18.11 10.07 -3.46
CA THR A 46 19.26 9.86 -2.55
C THR A 46 18.87 9.23 -1.23
N ARG A 47 17.66 9.53 -0.72
CA ARG A 47 17.17 9.05 0.58
C ARG A 47 16.52 7.66 0.50
N ASN A 48 15.62 7.49 -0.46
CA ASN A 48 14.76 6.31 -0.56
C ASN A 48 15.28 5.27 -1.55
N GLY A 49 16.43 5.51 -2.18
CA GLY A 49 17.06 4.60 -3.14
C GLY A 49 16.72 4.91 -4.61
N PRO A 50 17.31 4.18 -5.56
CA PRO A 50 17.28 4.54 -6.98
C PRO A 50 15.86 4.52 -7.56
N ILE A 51 15.55 5.51 -8.40
CA ILE A 51 14.31 5.54 -9.18
C ILE A 51 14.53 4.72 -10.46
N PRO A 52 13.64 3.77 -10.81
CA PRO A 52 13.73 3.03 -12.07
C PRO A 52 13.84 3.98 -13.28
N GLN A 53 14.78 3.69 -14.19
CA GLN A 53 15.14 4.60 -15.28
C GLN A 53 13.94 5.07 -16.12
N GLU A 54 12.99 4.17 -16.38
CA GLU A 54 11.76 4.48 -17.12
C GLU A 54 10.91 5.52 -16.41
N LEU A 55 10.68 5.32 -15.10
CA LEU A 55 9.94 6.26 -14.28
C LEU A 55 10.69 7.60 -14.17
N LYS A 56 12.01 7.56 -13.95
CA LYS A 56 12.83 8.77 -13.86
C LYS A 56 12.74 9.61 -15.13
N ARG A 57 12.75 8.97 -16.31
CA ARG A 57 12.55 9.65 -17.60
C ARG A 57 11.16 10.29 -17.68
N GLN A 58 10.10 9.55 -17.36
CA GLN A 58 8.72 10.08 -17.35
C GLN A 58 8.56 11.30 -16.43
N LEU A 59 9.16 11.24 -15.23
CA LEU A 59 9.15 12.35 -14.26
C LEU A 59 9.92 13.56 -14.80
N HIS A 60 11.09 13.34 -15.41
CA HIS A 60 11.92 14.39 -15.99
C HIS A 60 11.21 15.10 -17.14
N ASP A 61 10.61 14.33 -18.06
CA ASP A 61 9.87 14.87 -19.21
C ASP A 61 8.66 15.68 -18.74
N THR A 62 7.96 15.19 -17.71
CA THR A 62 6.90 15.95 -17.04
C THR A 62 7.46 17.28 -16.53
N CYS A 63 8.52 17.27 -15.71
CA CYS A 63 9.15 18.47 -15.15
C CYS A 63 9.64 19.48 -16.19
N THR A 64 10.31 19.02 -17.25
CA THR A 64 11.11 19.88 -18.13
C THR A 64 10.37 20.27 -19.41
N LEU A 65 9.62 19.34 -19.99
CA LEU A 65 8.90 19.54 -21.26
C LEU A 65 7.47 20.06 -21.04
N GLN A 66 7.10 20.32 -19.79
CA GLN A 66 5.78 20.82 -19.39
C GLN A 66 4.61 19.94 -19.87
N LEU A 67 4.85 18.64 -20.00
CA LEU A 67 3.78 17.70 -20.35
C LEU A 67 2.74 17.62 -19.23
N GLU A 68 1.52 17.27 -19.63
CA GLU A 68 0.43 16.95 -18.71
C GLU A 68 0.87 15.79 -17.79
N PRO A 69 0.82 15.97 -16.46
CA PRO A 69 1.27 14.94 -15.52
C PRO A 69 0.51 13.62 -15.73
N CYS A 70 1.26 12.57 -16.03
CA CYS A 70 0.76 11.21 -16.17
C CYS A 70 1.73 10.24 -15.50
N LEU A 71 1.20 9.34 -14.67
CA LEU A 71 1.96 8.23 -14.10
C LEU A 71 1.47 6.92 -14.73
N THR A 72 2.39 6.17 -15.33
CA THR A 72 2.09 4.86 -15.91
C THR A 72 2.44 3.75 -14.91
N LEU A 73 1.45 2.92 -14.58
CA LEU A 73 1.61 1.73 -13.76
C LEU A 73 1.55 0.47 -14.62
N TRP A 74 2.25 -0.58 -14.21
CA TRP A 74 2.27 -1.84 -14.94
C TRP A 74 1.00 -2.67 -14.71
N GLY A 75 0.64 -3.45 -15.74
CA GLY A 75 -0.48 -4.37 -15.71
C GLY A 75 -1.79 -3.70 -16.09
N THR A 76 -2.89 -4.44 -15.97
CA THR A 76 -4.24 -3.95 -16.33
C THR A 76 -4.88 -3.14 -15.21
N GLY A 77 -4.35 -3.26 -14.00
CA GLY A 77 -4.93 -2.71 -12.77
C GLY A 77 -6.11 -3.52 -12.22
N THR A 78 -6.48 -4.63 -12.88
CA THR A 78 -7.60 -5.50 -12.47
C THR A 78 -7.29 -6.48 -11.33
N PRO A 79 -6.03 -6.89 -11.05
CA PRO A 79 -5.76 -7.80 -9.93
C PRO A 79 -6.28 -7.24 -8.60
N MET A 80 -6.81 -8.13 -7.76
CA MET A 80 -7.43 -7.76 -6.49
C MET A 80 -6.55 -8.13 -5.30
N ARG A 81 -6.45 -7.22 -4.34
CA ARG A 81 -5.66 -7.39 -3.11
C ARG A 81 -6.49 -7.00 -1.91
N GLU A 82 -6.09 -7.54 -0.77
CA GLU A 82 -6.54 -7.17 0.56
C GLU A 82 -5.34 -6.57 1.31
N PHE A 83 -5.58 -5.54 2.12
CA PHE A 83 -4.59 -4.92 2.98
C PHE A 83 -5.13 -4.72 4.39
N LEU A 84 -4.27 -4.94 5.38
CA LEU A 84 -4.57 -4.70 6.79
C LEU A 84 -3.52 -3.75 7.37
N TYR A 85 -3.99 -2.73 8.08
CA TYR A 85 -3.10 -1.79 8.76
C TYR A 85 -2.39 -2.48 9.93
N VAL A 86 -1.10 -2.18 10.14
CA VAL A 86 -0.25 -2.90 11.09
C VAL A 86 -0.78 -2.86 12.54
N ASP A 87 -1.40 -1.75 12.96
CA ASP A 87 -1.96 -1.64 14.31
C ASP A 87 -3.17 -2.57 14.51
N ASP A 88 -4.00 -2.77 13.48
CA ASP A 88 -5.12 -3.73 13.53
C ASP A 88 -4.59 -5.17 13.61
N MET A 89 -3.48 -5.47 12.93
CA MET A 89 -2.81 -6.77 13.06
C MET A 89 -2.25 -6.98 14.47
N ALA A 90 -1.63 -5.96 15.05
CA ALA A 90 -1.12 -6.02 16.42
C ALA A 90 -2.26 -6.23 17.43
N GLU A 91 -3.35 -5.46 17.30
CA GLU A 91 -4.53 -5.60 18.16
C GLU A 91 -5.16 -7.00 18.03
N ALA A 92 -5.40 -7.49 16.81
CA ALA A 92 -5.95 -8.82 16.60
C ALA A 92 -5.05 -9.92 17.20
N SER A 93 -3.73 -9.76 17.11
CA SER A 93 -2.77 -10.70 17.70
C SER A 93 -2.89 -10.74 19.22
N VAL A 94 -2.99 -9.59 19.87
CA VAL A 94 -3.18 -9.48 21.33
C VAL A 94 -4.53 -10.05 21.74
N GLN A 95 -5.60 -9.77 20.98
CA GLN A 95 -6.94 -10.31 21.27
C GLN A 95 -6.95 -11.84 21.19
N VAL A 96 -6.40 -12.42 20.12
CA VAL A 96 -6.33 -13.89 19.95
C VAL A 96 -5.48 -14.54 21.05
N MET A 97 -4.36 -13.92 21.44
CA MET A 97 -3.48 -14.43 22.49
C MET A 97 -4.17 -14.47 23.86
N ASN A 98 -5.09 -13.52 24.12
CA ASN A 98 -5.83 -13.41 25.38
C ASN A 98 -7.14 -14.20 25.41
N LEU A 99 -7.47 -14.97 24.37
CA LEU A 99 -8.68 -15.81 24.37
C LEU A 99 -8.58 -16.90 25.44
N ALA A 100 -9.72 -17.17 26.10
CA ALA A 100 -9.82 -18.34 26.97
C ALA A 100 -9.56 -19.62 26.13
N PRO A 101 -8.83 -20.61 26.66
CA PRO A 101 -8.52 -21.84 25.90
C PRO A 101 -9.76 -22.55 25.35
N ALA A 102 -10.87 -22.56 26.12
CA ALA A 102 -12.14 -23.14 25.67
C ALA A 102 -12.73 -22.39 24.47
N THR A 103 -12.66 -21.06 24.45
CA THR A 103 -13.09 -20.24 23.31
C THR A 103 -12.23 -20.54 22.09
N TYR A 104 -10.90 -20.52 22.23
CA TYR A 104 -10.01 -20.82 21.10
C TYR A 104 -10.29 -22.21 20.52
N GLN A 105 -10.44 -23.22 21.37
CA GLN A 105 -10.76 -24.59 20.96
C GLN A 105 -12.14 -24.71 20.28
N ALA A 106 -13.15 -23.97 20.73
CA ALA A 106 -14.47 -23.95 20.10
C ALA A 106 -14.44 -23.41 18.66
N HIS A 107 -13.47 -22.53 18.35
CA HIS A 107 -13.31 -21.92 17.03
C HIS A 107 -12.22 -22.57 16.16
N THR A 108 -11.50 -23.57 16.67
CA THR A 108 -10.36 -24.20 15.99
C THR A 108 -10.42 -25.73 16.02
N ARG A 109 -9.54 -26.40 15.28
CA ARG A 109 -9.38 -27.87 15.31
C ARG A 109 -7.90 -28.21 15.47
N PRO A 110 -7.52 -29.38 16.05
CA PRO A 110 -6.12 -29.75 16.28
C PRO A 110 -5.20 -29.63 15.06
N MET A 111 -5.72 -29.85 13.85
CA MET A 111 -4.96 -29.73 12.58
C MET A 111 -5.45 -28.57 11.68
N LEU A 112 -6.25 -27.66 12.23
CA LEU A 112 -6.75 -26.47 11.52
C LEU A 112 -6.96 -25.31 12.51
N SER A 113 -5.90 -25.01 13.25
CA SER A 113 -5.92 -24.05 14.35
C SER A 113 -5.53 -22.62 13.97
N HIS A 114 -4.98 -22.41 12.76
CA HIS A 114 -4.67 -21.07 12.30
C HIS A 114 -5.92 -20.19 12.21
N ILE A 115 -5.77 -18.91 12.55
CA ILE A 115 -6.81 -17.88 12.38
C ILE A 115 -6.29 -16.89 11.34
N ASN A 116 -7.08 -16.62 10.31
CA ASN A 116 -6.76 -15.62 9.31
C ASN A 116 -6.99 -14.22 9.89
N VAL A 117 -6.09 -13.29 9.61
CA VAL A 117 -6.18 -11.92 10.07
C VAL A 117 -6.08 -10.98 8.88
N GLY A 118 -7.13 -10.22 8.65
CA GLY A 118 -7.27 -9.38 7.47
C GLY A 118 -8.42 -8.38 7.64
N SER A 119 -8.57 -7.48 6.69
CA SER A 119 -9.68 -6.52 6.69
C SER A 119 -10.99 -7.18 6.25
N GLY A 120 -10.92 -8.28 5.49
CA GLY A 120 -12.07 -8.87 4.80
C GLY A 120 -12.58 -8.06 3.61
N GLU A 121 -11.86 -6.99 3.24
CA GLU A 121 -12.20 -6.10 2.14
C GLU A 121 -11.12 -6.17 1.06
N GLU A 122 -11.55 -6.34 -0.19
CA GLU A 122 -10.66 -6.34 -1.34
C GLU A 122 -10.89 -5.14 -2.25
N LEU A 123 -9.85 -4.78 -2.98
CA LEU A 123 -9.89 -3.77 -4.02
C LEU A 123 -8.96 -4.14 -5.16
N THR A 124 -9.24 -3.60 -6.33
CA THR A 124 -8.36 -3.68 -7.49
C THR A 124 -7.11 -2.81 -7.29
N ILE A 125 -6.01 -3.15 -7.98
CA ILE A 125 -4.82 -2.28 -8.02
C ILE A 125 -5.15 -0.88 -8.56
N ARG A 126 -6.11 -0.78 -9.50
CA ARG A 126 -6.63 0.50 -9.99
C ARG A 126 -7.24 1.34 -8.87
N GLN A 127 -8.19 0.77 -8.13
CA GLN A 127 -8.82 1.47 -6.99
C GLN A 127 -7.80 1.85 -5.92
N LEU A 128 -6.78 0.99 -5.69
CA LEU A 128 -5.68 1.31 -4.78
C LEU A 128 -4.92 2.55 -5.26
N ALA A 129 -4.48 2.56 -6.52
CA ALA A 129 -3.74 3.66 -7.11
C ALA A 129 -4.54 4.99 -7.06
N GLU A 130 -5.83 4.94 -7.39
CA GLU A 130 -6.74 6.10 -7.32
C GLU A 130 -6.90 6.60 -5.87
N THR A 131 -7.04 5.69 -4.91
CA THR A 131 -7.13 6.06 -3.48
C THR A 131 -5.85 6.71 -2.98
N VAL A 132 -4.69 6.14 -3.33
CA VAL A 132 -3.38 6.69 -2.96
C VAL A 132 -3.18 8.06 -3.60
N ALA A 133 -3.55 8.23 -4.87
CA ALA A 133 -3.43 9.51 -5.57
C ALA A 133 -4.29 10.60 -4.93
N HIS A 134 -5.52 10.25 -4.52
CA HIS A 134 -6.38 11.15 -3.78
C HIS A 134 -5.79 11.54 -2.41
N VAL A 135 -5.21 10.59 -1.67
CA VAL A 135 -4.54 10.86 -0.38
C VAL A 135 -3.32 11.76 -0.55
N ILE A 136 -2.52 11.54 -1.60
CA ILE A 136 -1.31 12.33 -1.88
C ILE A 136 -1.64 13.71 -2.44
N GLY A 137 -2.80 13.87 -3.08
CA GLY A 137 -3.15 15.04 -3.86
C GLY A 137 -2.35 15.12 -5.16
N TYR A 138 -2.18 14.00 -5.85
CA TYR A 138 -1.59 13.97 -7.19
C TYR A 138 -2.59 14.54 -8.21
N PRO A 139 -2.25 15.60 -8.96
CA PRO A 139 -3.18 16.27 -9.86
C PRO A 139 -3.28 15.62 -11.25
N GLY A 140 -2.38 14.68 -11.57
CA GLY A 140 -2.29 14.07 -12.89
C GLY A 140 -3.18 12.85 -13.08
N ARG A 141 -3.07 12.25 -14.27
CA ARG A 141 -3.77 11.01 -14.60
C ARG A 141 -2.93 9.78 -14.29
N ILE A 142 -3.60 8.66 -14.04
CA ILE A 142 -2.96 7.35 -13.89
C ILE A 142 -3.33 6.50 -15.09
N GLU A 143 -2.31 6.01 -15.80
CA GLU A 143 -2.46 5.07 -16.89
C GLU A 143 -1.93 3.69 -16.48
N PHE A 144 -2.44 2.67 -17.14
CA PHE A 144 -2.06 1.28 -16.91
C PHE A 144 -1.53 0.70 -18.22
N ASP A 145 -0.33 0.14 -18.19
CA ASP A 145 0.30 -0.52 -19.33
C ASP A 145 -0.01 -2.03 -19.31
N PRO A 146 -0.98 -2.50 -20.14
CA PRO A 146 -1.37 -3.91 -20.17
C PRO A 146 -0.35 -4.80 -20.90
N SER A 147 0.70 -4.23 -21.52
CA SER A 147 1.79 -5.02 -22.09
C SER A 147 2.69 -5.64 -21.02
N GLN A 148 2.64 -5.10 -19.80
CA GLN A 148 3.38 -5.59 -18.64
C GLN A 148 2.54 -6.62 -17.87
N PRO A 149 3.19 -7.62 -17.23
CA PRO A 149 2.48 -8.70 -16.57
C PRO A 149 1.68 -8.22 -15.35
N ASP A 150 0.46 -8.73 -15.22
CA ASP A 150 -0.29 -8.68 -13.97
C ASP A 150 0.27 -9.69 -12.95
N GLY A 151 0.06 -9.40 -11.66
CA GLY A 151 0.29 -10.37 -10.59
C GLY A 151 -0.81 -11.43 -10.52
N THR A 152 -0.86 -12.19 -9.42
CA THR A 152 -1.95 -13.15 -9.19
C THR A 152 -3.31 -12.45 -9.24
N PRO A 153 -4.36 -13.06 -9.85
CA PRO A 153 -5.63 -12.37 -10.10
C PRO A 153 -6.32 -11.87 -8.82
N ARG A 154 -6.31 -12.66 -7.74
CA ARG A 154 -7.00 -12.34 -6.50
C ARG A 154 -6.26 -12.93 -5.29
N LYS A 155 -6.16 -12.16 -4.21
CA LYS A 155 -5.64 -12.60 -2.92
C LYS A 155 -6.45 -11.96 -1.80
N LEU A 156 -7.41 -12.72 -1.27
CA LEU A 156 -8.32 -12.34 -0.20
C LEU A 156 -8.39 -13.47 0.83
N MET A 157 -8.34 -13.13 2.11
CA MET A 157 -8.50 -14.10 3.19
C MET A 157 -9.95 -14.23 3.64
N ASP A 158 -10.39 -15.46 3.95
CA ASP A 158 -11.62 -15.66 4.71
C ASP A 158 -11.35 -15.37 6.19
N VAL A 159 -11.91 -14.26 6.68
CA VAL A 159 -11.79 -13.76 8.06
C VAL A 159 -13.04 -14.04 8.90
N SER A 160 -13.96 -14.90 8.43
CA SER A 160 -15.21 -15.22 9.14
C SER A 160 -14.99 -15.71 10.57
N ARG A 161 -13.93 -16.50 10.79
CA ARG A 161 -13.53 -16.98 12.11
C ARG A 161 -13.10 -15.84 13.04
N LEU A 162 -12.34 -14.88 12.52
CA LEU A 162 -11.88 -13.72 13.29
C LEU A 162 -13.07 -12.83 13.68
N HIS A 163 -13.99 -12.59 12.74
CA HIS A 163 -15.23 -11.85 13.00
C HIS A 163 -16.10 -12.53 14.07
N ALA A 164 -16.19 -13.86 14.05
CA ALA A 164 -16.93 -14.62 15.06
C ALA A 164 -16.31 -14.51 16.47
N LEU A 165 -15.03 -14.19 16.56
CA LEU A 165 -14.32 -13.90 17.81
C LEU A 165 -14.46 -12.43 18.26
N GLY A 166 -15.25 -11.63 17.55
CA GLY A 166 -15.48 -10.21 17.85
C GLY A 166 -14.35 -9.28 17.38
N CYS A 167 -13.33 -9.82 16.71
CA CYS A 167 -12.19 -9.08 16.20
C CYS A 167 -12.51 -8.55 14.79
N ARG A 168 -12.33 -7.25 14.54
CA ARG A 168 -12.52 -6.61 13.22
C ARG A 168 -11.47 -5.53 13.01
N ALA A 169 -11.03 -5.35 11.77
CA ALA A 169 -10.17 -4.22 11.39
C ALA A 169 -10.92 -2.90 11.65
N LYS A 170 -10.23 -1.91 12.20
CA LYS A 170 -10.80 -0.61 12.56
C LYS A 170 -10.32 0.49 11.65
N VAL A 171 -9.11 0.38 11.13
CA VAL A 171 -8.49 1.40 10.28
C VAL A 171 -8.93 1.16 8.83
N SER A 172 -9.70 2.10 8.29
CA SER A 172 -10.06 2.07 6.87
C SER A 172 -8.82 2.22 5.99
N LEU A 173 -8.85 1.69 4.76
CA LEU A 173 -7.73 1.82 3.82
C LEU A 173 -7.33 3.29 3.60
N LYS A 174 -8.31 4.19 3.40
CA LYS A 174 -8.04 5.62 3.18
C LYS A 174 -7.32 6.25 4.38
N GLU A 175 -7.76 5.93 5.59
CA GLU A 175 -7.16 6.43 6.82
C GLU A 175 -5.73 5.89 7.00
N GLY A 176 -5.54 4.58 6.84
CA GLY A 176 -4.21 3.97 6.97
C GLY A 176 -3.22 4.51 5.94
N LEU A 177 -3.66 4.73 4.69
CA LEU A 177 -2.83 5.35 3.64
C LEU A 177 -2.45 6.79 3.99
N ALA A 178 -3.37 7.58 4.55
CA ALA A 178 -3.09 8.94 4.99
C ALA A 178 -2.05 8.98 6.12
N ARG A 179 -2.16 8.06 7.09
CA ARG A 179 -1.18 7.91 8.17
C ARG A 179 0.19 7.50 7.63
N ALA A 180 0.24 6.50 6.76
CA ALA A 180 1.48 6.04 6.13
C ALA A 180 2.15 7.14 5.29
N TYR A 181 1.36 7.93 4.54
CA TYR A 181 1.91 9.04 3.77
C TYR A 181 2.41 10.18 4.67
N THR A 182 1.74 10.45 5.79
CA THR A 182 2.20 11.44 6.77
C THR A 182 3.54 11.02 7.40
N ASP A 183 3.69 9.73 7.76
CA ASP A 183 4.95 9.16 8.26
C ASP A 183 6.07 9.22 7.22
N PHE A 184 5.75 8.90 5.96
CA PHE A 184 6.69 9.08 4.84
C PHE A 184 7.22 10.51 4.76
N LEU A 185 6.34 11.52 4.76
CA LEU A 185 6.72 12.94 4.70
C LEU A 185 7.50 13.40 5.95
N ALA A 186 7.13 12.94 7.15
CA ALA A 186 7.83 13.31 8.38
C ALA A 186 9.29 12.85 8.34
N ARG A 187 9.53 11.62 7.86
CA ARG A 187 10.89 11.09 7.64
C ARG A 187 11.65 11.84 6.56
N GLU A 188 10.94 12.53 5.66
CA GLU A 188 11.58 13.42 4.71
C GLU A 188 12.05 14.75 5.31
N ALA A 189 11.44 15.20 6.40
CA ALA A 189 11.78 16.45 7.07
C ALA A 189 12.90 16.30 8.11
N ASP A 190 13.05 15.12 8.70
CA ASP A 190 14.00 14.84 9.79
C ASP A 190 15.44 14.51 9.32
N ALA A 191 15.75 14.66 8.03
CA ALA A 191 17.05 14.33 7.43
C ALA A 191 17.57 15.45 6.52
#